data_AF-A0A016RW06-F1
#
_entry.id   AF-A0A016RW06-F1
#
_cell.length_a   1.000
_cell.length_b   1.000
_cell.length_c   1.000
_cell.angle_alpha   90.00
_cell.angle_beta   90.00
_cell.angle_gamma   90.00
#
_symmetry.space_group_name_H-M   'P 1'
#
loop_
_entity.id
_entity.type
_entity.pdbx_description
1 polymer ?
#
loop_
_entity_poly.entity_id
_entity_poly.type
_entity_poly.pdbx_seq_one_letter_code
_entity_poly.pdbx_strand_id
1 'polypeptide(L)'
;MSAKIAIKGPIYGTVRLVHDNARPLTIRVARQKLLDFGWEVQSPPPYKPDLVPRDRQLILTLSNDLQGKACGDEDDLDCCLSNLSESMLVQF
;
A
#
# COMPACT_ATOMS: atom_id res chain seq x y z
N MET A 1 -25.96 -28.23 -4.38
CA MET A 1 -24.99 -28.40 -5.48
C MET A 1 -24.16 -27.12 -5.54
N SER A 2 -22.93 -27.10 -5.02
CA SER A 2 -22.07 -25.91 -5.07
C SER A 2 -21.11 -26.01 -6.24
N ALA A 3 -21.21 -25.06 -7.17
CA ALA A 3 -20.29 -24.93 -8.29
C ALA A 3 -18.94 -24.40 -7.80
N LYS A 4 -17.87 -25.10 -8.15
CA LYS A 4 -16.48 -24.70 -7.87
C LYS A 4 -16.02 -23.85 -9.04
N ILE A 5 -15.97 -22.53 -8.85
CA ILE A 5 -15.50 -21.60 -9.88
C ILE A 5 -13.97 -21.74 -9.95
N ALA A 6 -13.48 -22.35 -11.02
CA ALA A 6 -12.05 -22.45 -11.28
C ALA A 6 -11.55 -21.10 -11.79
N ILE A 7 -10.95 -20.31 -10.90
CA ILE A 7 -10.26 -19.08 -11.30
C ILE A 7 -9.01 -19.49 -12.06
N LYS A 8 -8.99 -19.19 -13.36
CA LYS A 8 -7.81 -19.34 -14.23
C LYS A 8 -6.68 -18.50 -13.62
N GLY A 9 -5.50 -19.11 -13.45
CA GLY A 9 -4.36 -18.49 -12.78
C GLY A 9 -3.98 -17.11 -13.35
N PRO A 10 -3.23 -16.30 -12.58
CA PRO A 10 -2.97 -14.89 -12.93
C PRO A 10 -2.29 -14.77 -14.30
N ILE A 11 -2.78 -13.84 -15.13
CA ILE A 11 -2.32 -13.57 -16.50
C ILE A 11 -1.02 -12.71 -16.50
N TYR A 12 -0.61 -12.26 -15.33
CA TYR A 12 0.55 -11.43 -15.02
C TYR A 12 1.41 -12.20 -14.00
N GLY A 13 2.73 -12.02 -14.03
CA GLY A 13 3.65 -12.70 -13.10
C GLY A 13 3.24 -12.56 -11.63
N THR A 14 3.76 -13.44 -10.77
CA THR A 14 3.43 -13.46 -9.34
C THR A 14 3.66 -12.08 -8.70
N VAL A 15 2.58 -11.46 -8.24
CA VAL A 15 2.63 -10.17 -7.52
C VAL A 15 3.09 -10.44 -6.10
N ARG A 16 4.11 -9.70 -5.65
CA ARG A 16 4.65 -9.79 -4.28
C ARG A 16 4.28 -8.55 -3.49
N LEU A 17 3.45 -8.73 -2.46
CA LEU A 17 3.09 -7.68 -1.53
C LEU A 17 4.12 -7.60 -0.41
N VAL A 18 4.77 -6.44 -0.29
CA VAL A 18 5.60 -6.08 0.86
C VAL A 18 4.83 -5.05 1.67
N HIS A 19 4.52 -5.37 2.92
CA HIS A 19 3.86 -4.45 3.86
C HIS A 19 4.49 -4.60 5.25
N ASP A 20 4.34 -3.62 6.13
CA ASP A 20 4.69 -3.82 7.53
C ASP A 20 3.80 -4.88 8.21
N ASN A 21 4.27 -5.40 9.35
CA ASN A 21 3.52 -6.37 10.15
C ASN A 21 2.69 -5.69 11.26
N ALA A 22 2.38 -4.40 11.16
CA ALA A 22 1.54 -3.72 12.13
C ALA A 22 0.19 -4.44 12.17
N ARG A 23 -0.20 -4.95 13.34
CA ARG A 23 -1.39 -5.79 13.49
C ARG A 23 -2.66 -4.95 13.24
N PRO A 24 -3.38 -5.12 12.13
CA PRO A 24 -4.69 -4.52 11.97
C PRO A 24 -5.72 -5.46 12.63
N LEU A 25 -6.79 -4.91 13.21
CA LEU A 25 -7.89 -5.68 13.80
C LEU A 25 -8.54 -6.66 12.79
N THR A 26 -8.33 -6.43 11.48
CA THR A 26 -8.94 -7.13 10.34
C THR A 26 -8.00 -8.11 9.59
N ILE A 27 -6.88 -8.52 10.18
CA ILE A 27 -5.81 -9.30 9.51
C ILE A 27 -6.28 -10.61 8.84
N ARG A 28 -7.35 -11.24 9.34
CA ARG A 28 -7.86 -12.51 8.78
C ARG A 28 -8.55 -12.34 7.43
N VAL A 29 -9.38 -11.31 7.29
CA VAL A 29 -10.13 -11.05 6.05
C VAL A 29 -9.17 -10.60 4.95
N ALA A 30 -8.18 -9.77 5.30
CA ALA A 30 -7.16 -9.32 4.36
C ALA A 30 -6.32 -10.48 3.81
N ARG A 31 -5.85 -11.39 4.68
CA ARG A 31 -5.08 -12.58 4.27
C ARG A 31 -5.85 -13.49 3.33
N GLN A 32 -7.14 -13.71 3.59
CA GLN A 32 -7.97 -14.54 2.71
C GLN A 32 -8.07 -13.93 1.31
N LYS A 33 -8.33 -12.63 1.22
CA LYS A 33 -8.39 -11.93 -0.07
C LYS A 33 -7.06 -11.99 -0.83
N LEU A 34 -5.93 -11.86 -0.16
CA LEU A 34 -4.60 -11.92 -0.80
C LEU A 34 -4.33 -13.30 -1.44
N LEU A 35 -4.78 -14.37 -0.78
CA LEU A 35 -4.73 -15.72 -1.34
C LEU A 35 -5.68 -15.86 -2.54
N ASP A 36 -6.88 -15.30 -2.46
CA ASP A 36 -7.86 -15.31 -3.55
C ASP A 36 -7.33 -14.55 -4.80
N PHE A 37 -6.50 -13.51 -4.59
CA PHE A 37 -5.78 -12.80 -5.67
C PHE A 37 -4.54 -13.54 -6.18
N GLY A 38 -4.09 -14.61 -5.51
CA GLY A 38 -2.86 -15.33 -5.85
C GLY A 38 -1.58 -14.54 -5.57
N TRP A 39 -1.61 -13.60 -4.62
CA TRP A 39 -0.47 -12.74 -4.31
C TRP A 39 0.41 -13.35 -3.21
N GLU A 40 1.73 -13.26 -3.38
CA GLU A 40 2.68 -13.65 -2.34
C GLU A 40 2.81 -12.52 -1.31
N VAL A 41 2.63 -12.84 -0.03
CA VAL A 41 2.83 -11.88 1.06
C VAL A 41 4.24 -12.06 1.64
N GLN A 42 5.08 -11.04 1.49
CA GLN A 42 6.39 -10.97 2.14
C GLN A 42 6.26 -10.18 3.44
N SER A 43 6.17 -10.90 4.56
CA SER A 43 6.10 -10.26 5.88
C SER A 43 7.50 -9.97 6.43
N PRO A 44 7.85 -8.71 6.76
CA PRO A 44 9.12 -8.39 7.40
C PRO A 44 9.15 -8.92 8.85
N PRO A 45 10.33 -9.18 9.44
CA PRO A 45 10.44 -9.49 10.87
C PRO A 45 9.72 -8.43 11.73
N PRO A 46 9.23 -8.81 12.92
CA PRO A 46 8.51 -7.90 13.81
C PRO A 46 9.34 -6.64 14.11
N TYR A 47 8.69 -5.47 14.05
CA TYR A 47 9.26 -4.18 14.45
C TYR A 47 10.58 -3.79 13.76
N LYS A 48 10.58 -3.73 12.42
CA LYS A 48 11.63 -3.02 11.68
C LYS A 48 11.04 -1.91 10.81
N PRO A 49 11.05 -0.66 11.29
CA PRO A 49 10.61 0.50 10.52
C PRO A 49 11.42 0.70 9.21
N ASP A 50 12.65 0.18 9.18
CA ASP A 50 13.58 0.34 8.05
C ASP A 50 13.36 -0.65 6.91
N LEU A 51 12.41 -1.59 7.03
CA LEU A 51 12.26 -2.69 6.08
C LEU A 51 11.34 -2.44 4.90
N VAL A 52 10.67 -1.29 4.83
CA VAL A 52 10.04 -0.85 3.59
C VAL A 52 10.69 0.46 3.16
N PRO A 53 11.85 0.40 2.49
CA PRO A 53 12.55 1.60 2.00
C PRO A 53 11.62 2.54 1.22
N ARG A 54 10.66 1.97 0.47
CA ARG A 54 9.64 2.71 -0.28
C ARG A 54 8.73 3.53 0.63
N ASP A 55 8.15 2.94 1.67
CA ASP A 55 7.21 3.65 2.56
C ASP A 55 7.92 4.75 3.32
N ARG A 56 9.16 4.51 3.77
CA ARG A 56 9.97 5.54 4.42
C ARG A 56 10.29 6.70 3.49
N GLN A 57 10.71 6.42 2.25
CA GLN A 57 10.98 7.46 1.26
C GLN A 57 9.71 8.24 0.91
N LEU A 58 8.58 7.54 0.70
CA LEU A 58 7.29 8.17 0.39
C LEU A 58 6.80 9.07 1.52
N ILE A 59 6.86 8.62 2.78
CA ILE A 59 6.46 9.41 3.95
C ILE A 59 7.38 10.62 4.13
N LEU A 60 8.69 10.48 3.88
CA LEU A 60 9.64 11.59 3.95
C LEU A 60 9.37 12.63 2.85
N THR A 61 9.17 12.20 1.61
CA THR A 61 8.81 13.09 0.49
C THR A 61 7.50 13.81 0.79
N LEU A 62 6.48 13.07 1.24
CA LEU A 62 5.20 13.64 1.68
C LEU A 62 5.39 14.69 2.78
N SER A 63 6.18 14.37 3.81
CA SER A 63 6.42 15.28 4.94
C SER A 63 7.16 16.55 4.50
N ASN A 64 8.09 16.45 3.56
CA ASN A 64 8.81 17.60 3.03
C ASN A 64 7.89 18.48 2.16
N ASP A 65 7.08 17.87 1.30
CA ASP A 65 6.18 18.59 0.41
C ASP A 65 5.00 19.24 1.13
N LEU A 66 4.57 18.67 2.25
CA LEU A 66 3.55 19.26 3.12
C LEU A 66 4.14 20.24 4.14
N GLN A 67 5.47 20.31 4.28
CA GLN A 67 6.11 21.20 5.24
C GLN A 67 5.76 22.66 4.90
N GLY A 68 5.10 23.35 5.84
CA GLY A 68 4.70 24.75 5.67
C GLY A 68 3.47 24.97 4.80
N LYS A 69 2.83 23.92 4.27
CA LYS A 69 1.51 24.01 3.64
C LYS A 69 0.42 23.90 4.71
N ALA A 70 -0.55 24.81 4.66
CA ALA A 70 -1.77 24.71 5.44
C ALA A 70 -2.85 24.11 4.54
N CYS A 71 -3.41 22.97 4.92
CA CYS A 71 -4.65 22.45 4.32
C CYS A 71 -5.72 22.63 5.41
N GLY A 72 -6.66 23.55 5.18
CA GLY A 72 -7.57 24.06 6.21
C GLY A 72 -8.79 23.17 6.45
N ASP A 73 -9.15 22.40 5.43
CA ASP A 73 -10.25 21.44 5.44
C ASP A 73 -9.89 20.17 4.62
N GLU A 74 -10.87 19.28 4.47
CA GLU A 74 -10.70 18.00 3.77
C GLU A 74 -10.48 18.20 2.27
N ASP A 75 -11.18 19.15 1.64
CA ASP A 75 -11.05 19.44 0.20
C ASP A 75 -9.66 20.02 -0.12
N ASP A 76 -9.17 20.92 0.75
CA ASP A 76 -7.81 21.45 0.69
C ASP A 76 -6.77 20.33 0.85
N LEU A 77 -7.00 19.39 1.76
CA LEU A 77 -6.09 18.26 1.99
C LEU A 77 -6.04 17.35 0.75
N ASP A 78 -7.18 17.05 0.13
CA ASP A 78 -7.24 16.27 -1.09
C ASP A 78 -6.53 16.97 -2.25
N CYS A 79 -6.66 18.28 -2.35
CA CYS A 79 -5.89 19.09 -3.31
C CYS A 79 -4.38 19.02 -3.02
N CYS A 80 -3.98 19.17 -1.76
CA CYS A 80 -2.58 19.06 -1.31
C CYS A 80 -1.98 17.70 -1.72
N LEU A 81 -2.73 16.60 -1.52
CA LEU A 81 -2.29 15.23 -1.80
C LEU A 81 -2.29 14.90 -3.30
N SER A 82 -3.27 15.38 -4.06
CA SER A 82 -3.36 15.12 -5.50
C SER A 82 -2.22 15.77 -6.28
N ASN A 83 -1.81 16.98 -5.89
CA ASN A 83 -0.66 17.66 -6.49
C ASN A 83 0.66 16.91 -6.23
N LEU A 84 0.77 16.26 -5.07
CA LEU A 84 1.91 15.43 -4.72
C LEU A 84 1.94 14.14 -5.55
N SER A 85 0.80 13.45 -5.73
CA SER A 85 0.78 12.20 -6.51
C SER A 85 1.27 12.41 -7.93
N GLU A 86 0.86 13.51 -8.57
CA GLU A 86 1.32 13.87 -9.92
C GLU A 86 2.82 14.19 -9.95
N SER A 87 3.34 14.84 -8.90
CA SER A 87 4.76 15.19 -8.81
C SER A 87 5.65 13.99 -8.52
N MET A 88 5.13 12.98 -7.80
CA MET A 88 5.87 11.79 -7.36
C MET A 88 5.93 10.70 -8.44
N LEU A 89 4.93 10.64 -9.34
CA LEU A 89 4.83 9.66 -10.43
C LEU A 89 5.95 9.78 -11.49
N VAL A 90 6.78 10.82 -11.44
CA VAL A 90 7.90 11.02 -12.37
C VAL A 90 9.17 10.24 -11.95
N GLN A 91 9.23 9.71 -10.73
CA GLN A 91 10.46 9.17 -10.13
C GLN A 91 10.40 7.66 -9.79
N PHE A 92 9.32 6.95 -10.13
CA PHE A 92 9.11 5.53 -9.79
C PHE A 92 8.71 4.64 -10.96
#